data_AF-A0AA35NGF4-F1
#
_entry.id   AF-A0AA35NGF4-F1
#
_cell.length_a   1.000
_cell.length_b   1.000
_cell.length_c   1.000
_cell.angle_alpha   90.00
_cell.angle_beta   90.00
_cell.angle_gamma   90.00
#
_symmetry.space_group_name_H-M   'P 1'
#
loop_
_entity.id
_entity.type
_entity.pdbx_description
1 polymer ?
#
loop_
_entity_poly.entity_id
_entity_poly.type
_entity_poly.pdbx_seq_one_letter_code
_entity_poly.pdbx_strand_id
1 'polypeptide(L)'
;MFKSTVWRRFVSTGETAKARLDEFLIYHKTDAKLKPFIYRPKNAQILLTKDIKDPKTKEPLQPRPPVKPLSKQTLNDFIQSVEPNSTELLDWFKEWTGTSIRKRAIWTYISPVHVQKMLTASFFKIGKYAHMVGLLYGIEHKFLKAQNSSVFDIEHFFNINIMCALHRNKLRNYKDVEIAQRKLQVAWKKVLERKNNTGLANILVSTLGRQVGFKPELAGLEPVQISLPSVPTSITGVELKSFLNRNEGTYLIARTLLDFDQNNAQYPELQEYIRQYQSALGENSDPYDTYLKSLEQLETQPPQETTEKKLE
;
A
#
# COMPACT_ATOMS: atom_id res chain seq x y z
N MET A 1 -31.48 -45.55 9.05
CA MET A 1 -30.15 -44.91 8.93
C MET A 1 -30.22 -43.84 7.85
N PHE A 2 -30.38 -42.58 8.22
CA PHE A 2 -30.42 -41.47 7.27
C PHE A 2 -28.99 -40.97 7.00
N LYS A 3 -28.58 -41.06 5.73
CA LYS A 3 -27.25 -40.65 5.26
C LYS A 3 -27.09 -39.14 5.44
N SER A 4 -26.09 -38.72 6.22
CA SER A 4 -25.70 -37.32 6.33
C SER A 4 -25.22 -36.82 4.96
N THR A 5 -25.90 -35.82 4.42
CA THR A 5 -25.45 -35.13 3.22
C THR A 5 -24.35 -34.16 3.65
N VAL A 6 -23.10 -34.59 3.50
CA VAL A 6 -21.93 -33.73 3.69
C VAL A 6 -22.00 -32.62 2.64
N TRP A 7 -22.31 -31.41 3.07
CA TRP A 7 -22.18 -30.20 2.26
C TRP A 7 -20.72 -30.06 1.84
N ARG A 8 -20.39 -30.44 0.60
CA ARG A 8 -19.13 -30.05 -0.03
C ARG A 8 -19.14 -28.54 -0.19
N ARG A 9 -18.33 -27.84 0.60
CA ARG A 9 -17.94 -26.46 0.30
C ARG A 9 -17.32 -26.47 -1.11
N PHE A 10 -18.00 -25.85 -2.07
CA PHE A 10 -17.37 -25.49 -3.33
C PHE A 10 -16.21 -24.54 -3.00
N VAL A 11 -14.99 -25.07 -3.08
CA VAL A 11 -13.76 -24.29 -3.16
C VAL A 11 -13.89 -23.48 -4.43
N SER A 12 -14.00 -22.15 -4.30
CA SER A 12 -13.92 -21.26 -5.46
C SER A 12 -12.59 -21.51 -6.16
N THR A 13 -12.65 -21.78 -7.46
CA THR A 13 -11.52 -21.79 -8.39
C THR A 13 -10.54 -20.65 -8.09
N GLY A 14 -9.24 -20.94 -8.23
CA GLY A 14 -8.12 -20.08 -7.84
C GLY A 14 -8.00 -18.77 -8.62
N GLU A 15 -8.95 -17.87 -8.42
CA GLU A 15 -8.88 -16.50 -8.93
C GLU A 15 -7.76 -15.74 -8.22
N THR A 16 -6.88 -15.13 -9.02
CA THR A 16 -5.78 -14.31 -8.51
C THR A 16 -6.33 -13.08 -7.77
N ALA A 17 -5.53 -12.53 -6.85
CA ALA A 17 -5.91 -11.33 -6.09
C ALA A 17 -6.31 -10.16 -7.00
N LYS A 18 -5.60 -10.00 -8.13
CA LYS A 18 -5.92 -9.03 -9.17
C LYS A 18 -7.30 -9.26 -9.78
N ALA A 19 -7.64 -10.48 -10.17
CA ALA A 19 -8.94 -10.78 -10.78
C ALA A 19 -10.12 -10.40 -9.86
N ARG A 20 -9.97 -10.62 -8.55
CA ARG A 20 -10.96 -10.23 -7.55
C ARG A 20 -11.09 -8.71 -7.38
N LEU A 21 -9.97 -7.97 -7.44
CA LEU A 21 -9.97 -6.51 -7.44
C LEU A 21 -10.66 -5.96 -8.70
N ASP A 22 -10.36 -6.55 -9.85
CA ASP A 22 -10.92 -6.15 -11.14
C ASP A 22 -12.45 -6.42 -11.14
N GLU A 23 -12.91 -7.57 -10.66
CA GLU A 23 -14.34 -7.87 -10.55
C GLU A 23 -15.07 -6.88 -9.62
N PHE A 24 -14.48 -6.58 -8.46
CA PHE A 24 -15.02 -5.59 -7.53
C PHE A 24 -15.11 -4.19 -8.19
N LEU A 25 -14.09 -3.81 -8.95
CA LEU A 25 -14.07 -2.55 -9.69
C LEU A 25 -15.16 -2.51 -10.77
N ILE A 26 -15.33 -3.58 -11.55
CA ILE A 26 -16.37 -3.72 -12.59
C ILE A 26 -17.77 -3.59 -11.96
N TYR A 27 -18.00 -4.26 -10.83
CA TYR A 27 -19.27 -4.15 -10.10
C TYR A 27 -19.56 -2.71 -9.68
N HIS A 28 -18.58 -1.99 -9.16
CA HIS A 28 -18.78 -0.60 -8.79
C HIS A 28 -18.89 0.32 -10.01
N LYS A 29 -18.20 0.04 -11.11
CA LYS A 29 -18.28 0.75 -12.40
C LYS A 29 -19.65 0.60 -13.07
N THR A 30 -20.30 -0.54 -12.95
CA THR A 30 -21.63 -0.83 -13.51
C THR A 30 -22.69 0.20 -13.09
N ASP A 31 -23.58 0.57 -14.02
CA ASP A 31 -24.66 1.52 -13.76
C ASP A 31 -25.63 1.01 -12.70
N ALA A 32 -26.05 1.90 -11.79
CA ALA A 32 -26.88 1.56 -10.65
C ALA A 32 -28.22 0.88 -11.04
N LYS A 33 -28.77 1.24 -12.20
CA LYS A 33 -29.99 0.64 -12.75
C LYS A 33 -29.78 -0.80 -13.23
N LEU A 34 -28.58 -1.14 -13.72
CA LEU A 34 -28.25 -2.46 -14.25
C LEU A 34 -27.80 -3.44 -13.17
N LYS A 35 -27.17 -2.96 -12.09
CA LYS A 35 -26.65 -3.83 -11.02
C LYS A 35 -27.64 -4.85 -10.47
N PRO A 36 -28.91 -4.49 -10.16
CA PRO A 36 -29.87 -5.45 -9.64
C PRO A 36 -30.19 -6.58 -10.63
N PHE A 37 -30.10 -6.33 -11.93
CA PHE A 37 -30.37 -7.36 -12.94
C PHE A 37 -29.16 -8.26 -13.16
N ILE A 38 -27.95 -7.67 -13.26
CA ILE A 38 -26.72 -8.41 -13.55
C ILE A 38 -26.26 -9.27 -12.35
N TYR A 39 -26.28 -8.72 -11.13
CA TYR A 39 -25.61 -9.33 -9.97
C TYR A 39 -26.56 -9.97 -8.95
N ARG A 40 -27.84 -10.18 -9.29
CA ARG A 40 -28.81 -10.88 -8.42
C ARG A 40 -29.32 -12.14 -9.12
N PRO A 41 -29.10 -13.34 -8.55
CA PRO A 41 -29.49 -14.60 -9.18
C PRO A 41 -30.97 -14.67 -9.54
N LYS A 42 -31.84 -14.12 -8.68
CA LYS A 42 -33.30 -14.09 -8.92
C LYS A 42 -33.72 -13.32 -10.18
N ASN A 43 -32.87 -12.45 -10.70
CA ASN A 43 -33.15 -11.64 -11.89
C ASN A 43 -32.47 -12.17 -13.15
N ALA A 44 -31.75 -13.30 -13.08
CA ALA A 44 -31.04 -13.87 -14.22
C ALA A 44 -31.99 -14.20 -15.38
N GLN A 45 -33.14 -14.82 -15.10
CA GLN A 45 -34.14 -15.12 -16.13
C GLN A 45 -34.71 -13.84 -16.76
N ILE A 46 -34.95 -12.79 -15.96
CA ILE A 46 -35.46 -11.50 -16.46
C ILE A 46 -34.44 -10.83 -17.39
N LEU A 47 -33.16 -10.92 -17.05
CA LEU A 47 -32.08 -10.35 -17.84
C LEU A 47 -31.92 -11.09 -19.18
N LEU A 48 -32.10 -12.41 -19.20
CA LEU A 48 -32.10 -13.23 -20.42
C LEU A 48 -33.35 -13.01 -21.28
N THR A 49 -34.54 -12.81 -20.69
CA THR A 49 -35.80 -12.69 -21.45
C THR A 49 -36.14 -11.29 -21.92
N LYS A 50 -35.60 -10.25 -21.28
CA LYS A 50 -35.86 -8.84 -21.66
C LYS A 50 -34.83 -8.25 -22.62
N ASP A 51 -33.91 -9.07 -23.14
CA ASP A 51 -32.81 -8.65 -24.02
C ASP A 51 -32.13 -7.36 -23.53
N ILE A 52 -31.86 -7.28 -22.21
CA ILE A 52 -31.28 -6.09 -21.62
C ILE A 52 -29.84 -5.98 -22.14
N LYS A 53 -29.63 -5.02 -23.05
CA LYS A 53 -28.34 -4.76 -23.68
C LYS A 53 -27.53 -3.75 -22.89
N ASP A 54 -26.21 -3.87 -22.98
CA ASP A 54 -25.33 -2.81 -22.50
C ASP A 54 -25.60 -1.54 -23.34
N PRO A 55 -25.87 -0.38 -22.71
CA PRO A 55 -26.21 0.84 -23.43
C PRO A 55 -25.07 1.37 -24.30
N LYS A 56 -23.81 0.95 -24.05
CA LYS A 56 -22.63 1.35 -24.83
C LYS A 56 -22.28 0.34 -25.91
N THR A 57 -22.23 -0.96 -25.59
CA THR A 57 -21.77 -1.98 -26.56
C THR A 57 -22.93 -2.58 -27.37
N LYS A 58 -24.19 -2.36 -26.96
CA LYS A 58 -25.40 -2.99 -27.51
C LYS A 58 -25.42 -4.52 -27.45
N GLU A 59 -24.48 -5.13 -26.74
CA GLU A 59 -24.41 -6.57 -26.55
C GLU A 59 -25.36 -7.02 -25.43
N PRO A 60 -25.91 -8.25 -25.49
CA PRO A 60 -26.73 -8.80 -24.41
C PRO A 60 -25.91 -8.88 -23.12
N LEU A 61 -26.43 -8.30 -22.04
CA LEU A 61 -25.82 -8.47 -20.73
C LEU A 61 -25.98 -9.92 -20.27
N GLN A 62 -24.95 -10.46 -19.62
CA GLN A 62 -24.98 -11.79 -19.04
C GLN A 62 -25.11 -11.71 -17.52
N PRO A 63 -25.85 -12.63 -16.88
CA PRO A 63 -25.92 -12.68 -15.43
C PRO A 63 -24.55 -13.01 -14.86
N ARG A 64 -24.18 -12.34 -13.76
CA ARG A 64 -22.92 -12.52 -13.05
C ARG A 64 -23.18 -13.01 -11.62
N PRO A 65 -22.22 -13.71 -10.99
CA PRO A 65 -22.34 -14.10 -9.60
C PRO A 65 -22.53 -12.87 -8.69
N PRO A 66 -23.21 -13.03 -7.53
CA PRO A 66 -23.30 -11.97 -6.54
C PRO A 66 -21.91 -11.56 -6.05
N VAL A 67 -21.63 -10.26 -6.04
CA VAL A 67 -20.36 -9.73 -5.55
C VAL A 67 -20.36 -9.70 -4.03
N LYS A 68 -19.37 -10.36 -3.44
CA LYS A 68 -19.13 -10.35 -1.99
C LYS A 68 -18.28 -9.14 -1.60
N PRO A 69 -18.37 -8.65 -0.34
CA PRO A 69 -17.43 -7.66 0.17
C PRO A 69 -15.98 -8.12 -0.04
N LEU A 70 -15.16 -7.27 -0.64
CA LEU A 70 -13.76 -7.59 -0.91
C LEU A 70 -12.93 -7.43 0.36
N SER A 71 -12.13 -8.44 0.70
CA SER A 71 -11.21 -8.37 1.83
C SER A 71 -10.10 -7.35 1.54
N LYS A 72 -9.70 -6.55 2.52
CA LYS A 72 -8.54 -5.64 2.42
C LYS A 72 -7.24 -6.41 2.12
N GLN A 73 -7.13 -7.64 2.64
CA GLN A 73 -5.97 -8.51 2.39
C GLN A 73 -5.77 -8.78 0.89
N THR A 74 -6.83 -8.79 0.08
CA THR A 74 -6.70 -9.02 -1.36
C THR A 74 -5.82 -7.97 -2.05
N LEU A 75 -5.87 -6.70 -1.61
CA LEU A 75 -4.96 -5.69 -2.13
C LEU A 75 -3.52 -5.90 -1.65
N ASN A 76 -3.31 -6.33 -0.40
CA ASN A 76 -1.98 -6.68 0.09
C ASN A 76 -1.38 -7.84 -0.73
N ASP A 77 -2.16 -8.88 -0.98
CA ASP A 77 -1.73 -10.05 -1.74
C ASP A 77 -1.36 -9.66 -3.19
N PHE A 78 -2.16 -8.78 -3.82
CA PHE A 78 -1.85 -8.24 -5.13
C PHE A 78 -0.55 -7.44 -5.15
N ILE A 79 -0.36 -6.50 -4.21
CA ILE A 79 0.88 -5.71 -4.11
C ILE A 79 2.10 -6.63 -3.95
N GLN A 80 1.97 -7.69 -3.14
CA GLN A 80 3.04 -8.67 -2.93
C GLN A 80 3.31 -9.52 -4.17
N SER A 81 2.31 -9.79 -5.01
CA SER A 81 2.49 -10.59 -6.23
C SER A 81 3.09 -9.83 -7.41
N VAL A 82 3.15 -8.49 -7.36
CA VAL A 82 3.71 -7.72 -8.50
C VAL A 82 5.20 -7.96 -8.65
N GLU A 83 5.62 -8.33 -9.85
CA GLU A 83 7.01 -8.64 -10.16
C GLU A 83 7.91 -7.39 -10.26
N PRO A 84 9.23 -7.55 -10.02
CA PRO A 84 10.22 -6.51 -10.29
C PRO A 84 10.06 -5.82 -11.64
N ASN A 85 10.32 -4.51 -11.70
CA ASN A 85 10.26 -3.66 -12.89
C ASN A 85 8.90 -3.55 -13.60
N SER A 86 7.85 -4.23 -13.13
CA SER A 86 6.49 -4.16 -13.67
C SER A 86 5.83 -2.78 -13.48
N THR A 87 4.95 -2.40 -14.40
CA THR A 87 4.06 -1.23 -14.27
C THR A 87 2.68 -1.58 -13.73
N GLU A 88 2.40 -2.87 -13.51
CA GLU A 88 1.06 -3.39 -13.19
C GLU A 88 0.43 -2.70 -11.97
N LEU A 89 1.20 -2.46 -10.91
CA LEU A 89 0.70 -1.76 -9.72
C LEU A 89 0.31 -0.30 -10.03
N LEU A 90 1.09 0.39 -10.86
CA LEU A 90 0.82 1.78 -11.25
C LEU A 90 -0.43 1.86 -12.12
N ASP A 91 -0.57 0.96 -13.08
CA ASP A 91 -1.68 0.94 -14.02
C ASP A 91 -2.98 0.55 -13.31
N TRP A 92 -2.92 -0.43 -12.41
CA TRP A 92 -4.02 -0.75 -11.51
C TRP A 92 -4.43 0.45 -10.66
N PHE A 93 -3.47 1.15 -10.03
CA PHE A 93 -3.77 2.29 -9.18
C PHE A 93 -4.39 3.47 -9.96
N LYS A 94 -3.90 3.73 -11.18
CA LYS A 94 -4.50 4.71 -12.11
C LYS A 94 -5.92 4.33 -12.48
N GLU A 95 -6.17 3.06 -12.81
CA GLU A 95 -7.51 2.60 -13.17
C GLU A 95 -8.49 2.73 -12.00
N TRP A 96 -8.05 2.32 -10.80
CA TRP A 96 -8.83 2.40 -9.57
C TRP A 96 -9.23 3.84 -9.23
N THR A 97 -8.24 4.75 -9.25
CA THR A 97 -8.41 6.18 -8.94
C THR A 97 -8.99 7.00 -10.10
N GLY A 98 -9.11 6.40 -11.29
CA GLY A 98 -9.82 6.95 -12.45
C GLY A 98 -11.35 6.91 -12.29
N THR A 99 -11.86 6.19 -11.29
CA THR A 99 -13.30 6.11 -11.02
C THR A 99 -13.86 7.38 -10.39
N SER A 100 -15.17 7.61 -10.57
CA SER A 100 -15.84 8.78 -10.00
C SER A 100 -15.79 8.77 -8.46
N ILE A 101 -15.44 9.93 -7.86
CA ILE A 101 -15.42 10.16 -6.41
C ILE A 101 -16.75 9.83 -5.73
N ARG A 102 -17.87 9.96 -6.46
CA ARG A 102 -19.21 9.60 -5.95
C ARG A 102 -19.30 8.12 -5.54
N LYS A 103 -18.48 7.25 -6.12
CA LYS A 103 -18.42 5.82 -5.79
C LYS A 103 -17.51 5.58 -4.58
N ARG A 104 -17.91 6.15 -3.43
CA ARG A 104 -17.09 6.19 -2.20
C ARG A 104 -16.52 4.83 -1.76
N ALA A 105 -17.27 3.74 -1.95
CA ALA A 105 -16.81 2.39 -1.63
C ALA A 105 -15.48 2.01 -2.30
N ILE A 106 -15.21 2.51 -3.51
CA ILE A 106 -13.92 2.31 -4.21
C ILE A 106 -12.82 3.11 -3.50
N TRP A 107 -13.10 4.37 -3.18
CA TRP A 107 -12.13 5.30 -2.59
C TRP A 107 -11.77 4.96 -1.15
N THR A 108 -12.74 4.50 -0.34
CA THR A 108 -12.52 4.08 1.06
C THR A 108 -11.99 2.65 1.18
N TYR A 109 -11.90 1.91 0.07
CA TYR A 109 -11.27 0.59 0.05
C TYR A 109 -9.74 0.68 0.20
N ILE A 110 -9.10 1.75 -0.28
CA ILE A 110 -7.68 1.99 -0.03
C ILE A 110 -7.51 2.52 1.40
N SER A 111 -6.67 1.85 2.19
CA SER A 111 -6.36 2.22 3.58
C SER A 111 -4.96 2.81 3.68
N PRO A 112 -4.60 3.45 4.81
CA PRO A 112 -3.24 3.94 5.05
C PRO A 112 -2.19 2.83 4.90
N VAL A 113 -2.49 1.64 5.43
CA VAL A 113 -1.64 0.44 5.32
C VAL A 113 -1.41 0.04 3.86
N HIS A 114 -2.43 0.15 2.99
CA HIS A 114 -2.25 -0.12 1.56
C HIS A 114 -1.29 0.88 0.91
N VAL A 115 -1.40 2.17 1.25
CA VAL A 115 -0.48 3.20 0.73
C VAL A 115 0.96 2.93 1.17
N GLN A 116 1.16 2.61 2.45
CA GLN A 116 2.46 2.18 2.95
C GLN A 116 3.00 0.97 2.17
N LYS A 117 2.21 -0.10 2.02
CA LYS A 117 2.66 -1.30 1.30
C LYS A 117 2.93 -1.02 -0.19
N MET A 118 2.14 -0.17 -0.85
CA MET A 118 2.40 0.27 -2.22
C MET A 118 3.72 1.04 -2.33
N LEU A 119 3.99 1.97 -1.42
CA LEU A 119 5.24 2.74 -1.40
C LEU A 119 6.46 1.84 -1.13
N THR A 120 6.38 0.98 -0.11
CA THR A 120 7.44 0.02 0.25
C THR A 120 7.72 -0.92 -0.91
N ALA A 121 6.70 -1.58 -1.47
CA ALA A 121 6.88 -2.49 -2.61
C ALA A 121 7.41 -1.74 -3.84
N SER A 122 6.91 -0.54 -4.13
CA SER A 122 7.38 0.27 -5.26
C SER A 122 8.86 0.65 -5.13
N PHE A 123 9.38 0.77 -3.91
CA PHE A 123 10.78 1.10 -3.65
C PHE A 123 11.67 -0.15 -3.63
N PHE A 124 11.38 -1.10 -2.74
CA PHE A 124 12.28 -2.23 -2.46
C PHE A 124 12.10 -3.42 -3.41
N LYS A 125 10.94 -3.57 -4.08
CA LYS A 125 10.65 -4.75 -4.92
C LYS A 125 10.41 -4.43 -6.39
N ILE A 126 9.72 -3.34 -6.72
CA ILE A 126 9.25 -3.08 -8.09
C ILE A 126 10.14 -2.07 -8.82
N GLY A 127 10.82 -1.17 -8.12
CA GLY A 127 11.68 -0.14 -8.73
C GLY A 127 10.92 1.02 -9.39
N LYS A 128 9.67 1.28 -8.98
CA LYS A 128 8.80 2.34 -9.54
C LYS A 128 8.38 3.41 -8.53
N TYR A 129 9.10 3.53 -7.42
CA TYR A 129 8.78 4.44 -6.31
C TYR A 129 8.48 5.88 -6.73
N ALA A 130 9.31 6.51 -7.56
CA ALA A 130 9.10 7.91 -7.97
C ALA A 130 7.77 8.10 -8.72
N HIS A 131 7.38 7.13 -9.55
CA HIS A 131 6.10 7.14 -10.26
C HIS A 131 4.93 6.96 -9.31
N MET A 132 5.03 6.04 -8.35
CA MET A 132 4.00 5.83 -7.33
C MET A 132 3.77 7.09 -6.48
N VAL A 133 4.86 7.72 -6.01
CA VAL A 133 4.80 8.99 -5.27
C VAL A 133 4.15 10.09 -6.12
N GLY A 134 4.55 10.22 -7.40
CA GLY A 134 3.97 11.18 -8.33
C GLY A 134 2.46 10.99 -8.51
N LEU A 135 2.01 9.74 -8.66
CA LEU A 135 0.58 9.41 -8.74
C LEU A 135 -0.15 9.83 -7.47
N LEU A 136 0.34 9.41 -6.28
CA LEU A 136 -0.26 9.74 -4.99
C LEU A 136 -0.37 11.26 -4.80
N TYR A 137 0.67 12.02 -5.11
CA TYR A 137 0.65 13.48 -4.99
C TYR A 137 -0.35 14.14 -5.92
N GLY A 138 -0.53 13.60 -7.13
CA GLY A 138 -1.48 14.11 -8.13
C GLY A 138 -2.94 13.86 -7.78
N ILE A 139 -3.24 12.82 -6.98
CA ILE A 139 -4.61 12.38 -6.67
C ILE A 139 -5.01 12.59 -5.20
N GLU A 140 -4.13 13.16 -4.37
CA GLU A 140 -4.38 13.49 -2.95
C GLU A 140 -5.71 14.24 -2.73
N HIS A 141 -5.96 15.31 -3.48
CA HIS A 141 -7.20 16.08 -3.40
C HIS A 141 -8.47 15.25 -3.67
N LYS A 142 -8.37 14.14 -4.43
CA LYS A 142 -9.51 13.25 -4.69
C LYS A 142 -9.83 12.39 -3.47
N PHE A 143 -8.82 11.92 -2.73
CA PHE A 143 -9.02 11.19 -1.48
C PHE A 143 -9.63 12.07 -0.40
N LEU A 144 -9.20 13.34 -0.31
CA LEU A 144 -9.84 14.33 0.56
C LEU A 144 -11.33 14.50 0.23
N LYS A 145 -11.66 14.73 -1.05
CA LYS A 145 -13.05 14.86 -1.53
C LYS A 145 -13.88 13.58 -1.33
N ALA A 146 -13.23 12.42 -1.33
CA ALA A 146 -13.86 11.13 -1.07
C ALA A 146 -14.08 10.83 0.43
N GLN A 147 -13.70 11.75 1.34
CA GLN A 147 -13.71 11.56 2.79
C GLN A 147 -12.81 10.41 3.26
N ASN A 148 -11.64 10.27 2.64
CA ASN A 148 -10.63 9.30 3.01
C ASN A 148 -9.25 9.98 3.14
N SER A 149 -9.17 10.99 4.01
CA SER A 149 -7.95 11.76 4.28
C SER A 149 -6.84 10.94 4.93
N SER A 150 -7.21 9.91 5.69
CA SER A 150 -6.29 9.09 6.48
C SER A 150 -5.21 8.38 5.66
N VAL A 151 -5.46 8.15 4.37
CA VAL A 151 -4.44 7.58 3.46
C VAL A 151 -3.22 8.47 3.27
N PHE A 152 -3.32 9.77 3.61
CA PHE A 152 -2.22 10.74 3.64
C PHE A 152 -1.93 11.17 5.08
N ASP A 153 -1.72 10.21 5.97
CA ASP A 153 -1.33 10.45 7.36
C ASP A 153 0.20 10.52 7.55
N ILE A 154 0.61 10.88 8.77
CA ILE A 154 2.02 10.85 9.15
C ILE A 154 2.56 9.41 9.21
N GLU A 155 1.84 8.53 9.90
CA GLU A 155 2.35 7.21 10.31
C GLU A 155 2.66 6.28 9.13
N HIS A 156 1.81 6.28 8.09
CA HIS A 156 1.92 5.34 6.98
C HIS A 156 2.44 6.02 5.71
N PHE A 157 1.93 7.20 5.37
CA PHE A 157 2.33 7.86 4.13
C PHE A 157 3.62 8.67 4.28
N PHE A 158 3.65 9.63 5.21
CA PHE A 158 4.79 10.54 5.35
C PHE A 158 6.05 9.79 5.80
N ASN A 159 5.96 9.02 6.88
CA ASN A 159 7.10 8.31 7.45
C ASN A 159 7.75 7.35 6.45
N ILE A 160 6.96 6.58 5.70
CA ILE A 160 7.47 5.67 4.66
C ILE A 160 8.09 6.44 3.50
N ASN A 161 7.53 7.59 3.14
CA ASN A 161 8.12 8.45 2.11
C ASN A 161 9.52 8.93 2.54
N ILE A 162 9.68 9.37 3.79
CA ILE A 162 10.99 9.79 4.32
C ILE A 162 11.95 8.60 4.46
N MET A 163 11.47 7.45 4.94
CA MET A 163 12.25 6.21 5.02
C MET A 163 12.81 5.82 3.63
N CYS A 164 11.97 5.79 2.60
CA CYS A 164 12.42 5.52 1.23
C CYS A 164 13.37 6.62 0.70
N ALA A 165 13.19 7.89 1.10
CA ALA A 165 14.11 8.96 0.73
C ALA A 165 15.50 8.77 1.33
N LEU A 166 15.61 8.35 2.60
CA LEU A 166 16.88 8.02 3.25
C LEU A 166 17.64 6.94 2.46
N HIS A 167 16.97 5.82 2.17
CA HIS A 167 17.52 4.73 1.36
C HIS A 167 17.93 5.21 -0.02
N ARG A 168 17.07 5.94 -0.71
CA ARG A 168 17.37 6.48 -2.06
C ARG A 168 18.60 7.38 -2.06
N ASN A 169 18.74 8.25 -1.06
CA ASN A 169 19.86 9.16 -0.96
C ASN A 169 21.18 8.41 -0.72
N LYS A 170 21.16 7.36 0.11
CA LYS A 170 22.33 6.49 0.32
C LYS A 170 22.72 5.75 -0.96
N LEU A 171 21.75 5.14 -1.65
CA LEU A 171 22.00 4.39 -2.89
C LEU A 171 22.54 5.26 -4.03
N ARG A 172 21.96 6.45 -4.20
CA ARG A 172 22.32 7.35 -5.31
C ARG A 172 23.33 8.43 -4.92
N ASN A 173 23.84 8.38 -3.68
CA ASN A 173 24.73 9.38 -3.10
C ASN A 173 24.23 10.82 -3.29
N TYR A 174 22.93 11.05 -3.12
CA TYR A 174 22.35 12.39 -3.26
C TYR A 174 22.63 13.24 -2.03
N LYS A 175 23.23 14.43 -2.25
CA LYS A 175 23.61 15.37 -1.19
C LYS A 175 23.10 16.80 -1.42
N ASP A 176 22.22 17.00 -2.39
CA ASP A 176 21.68 18.32 -2.69
C ASP A 176 20.67 18.75 -1.60
N VAL A 177 21.09 19.71 -0.78
CA VAL A 177 20.32 20.26 0.34
C VAL A 177 19.02 20.92 -0.13
N GLU A 178 19.09 21.73 -1.18
CA GLU A 178 17.93 22.48 -1.66
C GLU A 178 16.84 21.55 -2.19
N ILE A 179 17.25 20.54 -2.97
CA ILE A 179 16.35 19.52 -3.51
C ILE A 179 15.76 18.67 -2.37
N ALA A 180 16.57 18.28 -1.39
CA ALA A 180 16.10 17.49 -0.25
C ALA A 180 15.08 18.27 0.60
N GLN A 181 15.39 19.52 0.94
CA GLN A 181 14.47 20.39 1.68
C GLN A 181 13.18 20.63 0.90
N ARG A 182 13.26 20.90 -0.41
CA ARG A 182 12.07 21.07 -1.26
C ARG A 182 11.20 19.81 -1.28
N LYS A 183 11.80 18.63 -1.45
CA LYS A 183 11.08 17.34 -1.44
C LYS A 183 10.42 17.08 -0.09
N LEU A 184 11.12 17.36 1.02
CA LEU A 184 10.58 17.24 2.37
C LEU A 184 9.35 18.15 2.56
N GLN A 185 9.43 19.42 2.15
CA GLN A 185 8.31 20.36 2.22
C GLN A 185 7.13 19.91 1.34
N VAL A 186 7.39 19.42 0.13
CA VAL A 186 6.33 18.92 -0.75
C VAL A 186 5.64 17.69 -0.14
N ALA A 187 6.40 16.75 0.41
CA ALA A 187 5.86 15.58 1.10
C ALA A 187 4.99 16.00 2.30
N TRP A 188 5.47 16.95 3.11
CA TRP A 188 4.74 17.48 4.26
C TRP A 188 3.43 18.19 3.89
N LYS A 189 3.44 18.97 2.80
CA LYS A 189 2.23 19.64 2.28
C LYS A 189 1.16 18.65 1.83
N LYS A 190 1.53 17.41 1.51
CA LYS A 190 0.60 16.35 1.12
C LYS A 190 -0.02 15.60 2.29
N VAL A 191 0.46 15.82 3.51
CA VAL A 191 -0.11 15.21 4.71
C VAL A 191 -1.42 15.91 5.08
N LEU A 192 -2.51 15.14 5.07
CA LEU A 192 -3.85 15.57 5.44
C LEU A 192 -4.15 15.32 6.92
N GLU A 193 -3.65 14.23 7.48
CA GLU A 193 -3.83 13.88 8.89
C GLU A 193 -2.49 13.95 9.64
N ARG A 194 -2.30 15.02 10.41
CA ARG A 194 -1.01 15.37 11.04
C ARG A 194 -0.80 14.81 12.44
N LYS A 195 -1.43 13.68 12.76
CA LYS A 195 -1.27 13.05 14.08
C LYS A 195 -0.03 12.16 14.09
N ASN A 196 1.01 12.61 14.80
CA ASN A 196 2.24 11.83 15.04
C ASN A 196 2.05 11.01 16.34
N ASN A 197 1.56 9.79 16.19
CA ASN A 197 1.28 8.90 17.32
C ASN A 197 2.55 8.22 17.86
N THR A 198 3.50 7.89 16.98
CA THR A 198 4.69 7.11 17.38
C THR A 198 5.89 7.95 17.76
N GLY A 199 5.92 9.23 17.37
CA GLY A 199 7.09 10.10 17.51
C GLY A 199 8.15 9.88 16.43
N LEU A 200 8.02 8.83 15.60
CA LEU A 200 9.03 8.45 14.60
C LEU A 200 9.23 9.51 13.52
N ALA A 201 8.21 10.32 13.23
CA ALA A 201 8.29 11.39 12.24
C ALA A 201 9.37 12.42 12.61
N ASN A 202 9.47 12.81 13.89
CA ASN A 202 10.47 13.78 14.34
C ASN A 202 11.90 13.25 14.10
N ILE A 203 12.12 11.97 14.38
CA ILE A 203 13.43 11.32 14.25
C ILE A 203 13.79 11.14 12.78
N LEU A 204 12.86 10.63 11.97
CA LEU A 204 13.05 10.45 10.52
C LEU A 204 13.46 11.76 9.84
N VAL A 205 12.74 12.83 10.14
CA VAL A 205 13.01 14.16 9.58
C VAL A 205 14.39 14.64 10.01
N SER A 206 14.74 14.49 11.30
CA SER A 206 16.05 14.86 11.82
C SER A 206 17.19 14.04 11.22
N THR A 207 17.00 12.73 11.04
CA THR A 207 17.95 11.82 10.39
C THR A 207 18.15 12.18 8.92
N LEU A 208 17.08 12.54 8.19
CA LEU A 208 17.20 13.04 6.81
C LEU A 208 18.01 14.35 6.77
N GLY A 209 17.73 15.26 7.70
CA GLY A 209 18.50 16.51 7.87
C GLY A 209 19.99 16.24 8.05
N ARG A 210 20.36 15.35 8.97
CA ARG A 210 21.76 14.98 9.22
C ARG A 210 22.41 14.25 8.04
N GLN A 211 21.69 13.36 7.36
CA GLN A 211 22.21 12.64 6.18
C GLN A 211 22.63 13.59 5.07
N VAL A 212 21.86 14.65 4.83
CA VAL A 212 22.09 15.60 3.73
C VAL A 212 22.86 16.85 4.17
N GLY A 213 22.86 17.17 5.47
CA GLY A 213 23.59 18.31 6.04
C GLY A 213 22.74 19.58 6.20
N PHE A 214 21.47 19.47 6.57
CA PHE A 214 20.60 20.61 6.84
C PHE A 214 19.76 20.43 8.12
N LYS A 215 19.28 21.55 8.67
CA LYS A 215 18.32 21.54 9.78
C LYS A 215 16.89 21.56 9.20
N PRO A 216 16.12 20.47 9.35
CA PRO A 216 14.78 20.41 8.80
C PRO A 216 13.80 21.20 9.65
N GLU A 217 12.92 21.96 9.00
CA GLU A 217 11.88 22.75 9.67
C GLU A 217 10.54 22.50 8.98
N LEU A 218 9.61 21.87 9.70
CA LEU A 218 8.27 21.56 9.21
C LEU A 218 7.23 22.23 10.10
N ALA A 219 6.59 23.27 9.58
CA ALA A 219 5.55 23.99 10.33
C ALA A 219 4.39 23.06 10.70
N GLY A 220 4.07 23.02 12.00
CA GLY A 220 3.01 22.20 12.58
C GLY A 220 3.37 20.72 12.77
N LEU A 221 4.65 20.33 12.66
CA LEU A 221 5.12 19.05 13.18
C LEU A 221 5.53 19.25 14.64
N GLU A 222 4.65 18.90 15.56
CA GLU A 222 4.92 18.99 16.99
C GLU A 222 5.99 17.97 17.42
N PRO A 223 6.87 18.30 18.37
CA PRO A 223 7.74 17.33 19.02
C PRO A 223 6.90 16.31 19.81
N VAL A 224 7.04 15.03 19.49
CA VAL A 224 6.36 13.95 20.21
C VAL A 224 7.39 12.95 20.72
N GLN A 225 7.23 12.52 21.98
CA GLN A 225 8.06 11.46 22.56
C GLN A 225 7.80 10.13 21.86
N ILE A 226 8.82 9.27 21.80
CA ILE A 226 8.71 7.98 21.15
C ILE A 226 7.71 7.12 21.92
N SER A 227 6.69 6.63 21.22
CA SER A 227 5.71 5.71 21.78
C SER A 227 5.44 4.60 20.77
N LEU A 228 6.12 3.46 20.98
CA LEU A 228 6.06 2.31 20.07
C LEU A 228 5.17 1.22 20.66
N PRO A 229 4.44 0.48 19.82
CA PRO A 229 3.59 -0.61 20.29
C PRO A 229 4.46 -1.73 20.86
N SER A 230 4.16 -2.15 22.09
CA SER A 230 4.80 -3.32 22.69
C SER A 230 4.21 -4.61 22.13
N VAL A 231 5.06 -5.64 21.99
CA VAL A 231 4.58 -6.98 21.66
C VAL A 231 3.90 -7.56 22.91
N PRO A 232 2.62 -7.95 22.84
CA PRO A 232 1.93 -8.51 24.01
C PRO A 232 2.58 -9.82 24.45
N THR A 233 2.78 -9.99 25.76
CA THR A 233 3.44 -11.17 26.37
C THR A 233 2.61 -12.45 26.30
N SER A 234 1.28 -12.35 26.15
CA SER A 234 0.35 -13.48 26.15
C SER A 234 -0.58 -13.40 24.94
N ILE A 235 -0.08 -13.78 23.77
CA ILE A 235 -0.81 -13.62 22.50
C ILE A 235 -0.94 -14.96 21.76
N THR A 236 -2.10 -15.21 21.15
CA THR A 236 -2.28 -16.38 20.28
C THR A 236 -1.53 -16.21 18.96
N GLY A 237 -1.23 -17.31 18.25
CA GLY A 237 -0.52 -17.23 16.96
C GLY A 237 -1.22 -16.37 15.89
N VAL A 238 -2.57 -16.31 15.91
CA VAL A 238 -3.35 -15.49 14.98
C VAL A 238 -3.22 -14.01 15.31
N GLU A 239 -3.35 -13.65 16.57
CA GLU A 239 -3.22 -12.27 17.05
C GLU A 239 -1.77 -11.77 16.86
N LEU A 240 -0.78 -12.63 17.08
CA LEU A 240 0.62 -12.32 16.82
C LEU A 240 0.85 -12.01 15.35
N LYS A 241 0.36 -12.86 14.44
CA LYS A 241 0.46 -12.61 13.00
C LYS A 241 -0.23 -11.30 12.61
N SER A 242 -1.39 -11.01 13.19
CA SER A 242 -2.09 -9.74 12.98
C SER A 242 -1.28 -8.54 13.50
N PHE A 243 -0.64 -8.67 14.65
CA PHE A 243 0.23 -7.64 15.22
C PHE A 243 1.43 -7.36 14.31
N LEU A 244 2.15 -8.41 13.89
CA LEU A 244 3.30 -8.29 13.00
C LEU A 244 2.90 -7.63 11.68
N ASN A 245 1.84 -8.12 11.03
CA ASN A 245 1.34 -7.55 9.77
C ASN A 245 0.94 -6.07 9.90
N ARG A 246 0.35 -5.68 11.03
CA ARG A 246 -0.08 -4.29 11.28
C ARG A 246 1.11 -3.37 11.53
N ASN A 247 2.15 -3.86 12.20
CA ASN A 247 3.27 -3.05 12.66
C ASN A 247 4.53 -3.19 11.79
N GLU A 248 4.47 -3.96 10.69
CA GLU A 248 5.57 -4.14 9.74
C GLU A 248 6.19 -2.80 9.31
N GLY A 249 5.39 -1.78 8.97
CA GLY A 249 5.94 -0.47 8.57
C GLY A 249 6.68 0.26 9.67
N THR A 250 6.09 0.30 10.87
CA THR A 250 6.72 0.88 12.06
C THR A 250 8.05 0.18 12.34
N TYR A 251 8.09 -1.15 12.19
CA TYR A 251 9.31 -1.94 12.29
C TYR A 251 10.36 -1.58 11.24
N LEU A 252 9.98 -1.49 9.96
CA LEU A 252 10.89 -1.08 8.88
C LEU A 252 11.47 0.33 9.11
N ILE A 253 10.64 1.26 9.58
CA ILE A 253 11.07 2.61 9.93
C ILE A 253 12.08 2.57 11.07
N ALA A 254 11.77 1.86 12.15
CA ALA A 254 12.64 1.75 13.32
C ALA A 254 14.01 1.15 12.95
N ARG A 255 14.03 0.05 12.18
CA ARG A 255 15.26 -0.55 11.62
C ARG A 255 16.04 0.44 10.76
N THR A 256 15.36 1.14 9.84
CA THR A 256 16.00 2.16 8.99
C THR A 256 16.65 3.27 9.82
N LEU A 257 16.00 3.73 10.89
CA LEU A 257 16.54 4.79 11.74
C LEU A 257 17.86 4.39 12.41
N LEU A 258 17.96 3.15 12.93
CA LEU A 258 19.20 2.67 13.54
C LEU A 258 20.32 2.45 12.51
N ASP A 259 19.97 1.97 11.30
CA ASP A 259 20.93 1.70 10.24
C ASP A 259 21.57 2.95 9.63
N PHE A 260 20.85 4.07 9.63
CA PHE A 260 21.28 5.28 8.92
C PHE A 260 22.01 6.28 9.81
N ASP A 261 21.83 6.19 11.13
CA ASP A 261 22.38 7.18 12.05
C ASP A 261 22.61 6.61 13.44
N GLN A 262 23.89 6.50 13.81
CA GLN A 262 24.31 5.99 15.11
C GLN A 262 23.79 6.84 16.27
N ASN A 263 23.50 8.12 16.05
CA ASN A 263 22.89 8.96 17.10
C ASN A 263 21.51 8.46 17.51
N ASN A 264 20.82 7.71 16.65
CA ASN A 264 19.52 7.14 16.98
C ASN A 264 19.63 5.97 17.99
N ALA A 265 20.83 5.45 18.24
CA ALA A 265 21.05 4.47 19.32
C ALA A 265 20.80 5.07 20.73
N GLN A 266 20.72 6.40 20.87
CA GLN A 266 20.38 7.02 22.15
C GLN A 266 18.92 6.78 22.58
N TYR A 267 18.06 6.27 21.70
CA TYR A 267 16.64 6.02 21.97
C TYR A 267 16.40 4.56 22.37
N PRO A 268 16.28 4.24 23.68
CA PRO A 268 16.09 2.86 24.13
C PRO A 268 14.79 2.24 23.64
N GLU A 269 13.74 3.04 23.44
CA GLU A 269 12.43 2.57 22.97
C GLU A 269 12.52 1.97 21.56
N LEU A 270 13.35 2.54 20.68
CA LEU A 270 13.59 1.99 19.33
C LEU A 270 14.25 0.62 19.41
N GLN A 271 15.31 0.51 20.21
CA GLN A 271 16.08 -0.73 20.34
C GLN A 271 15.21 -1.86 20.93
N GLU A 272 14.47 -1.54 22.00
CA GLU A 272 13.60 -2.50 22.65
C GLU A 272 12.47 -2.95 21.73
N TYR A 273 11.84 -2.04 21.00
CA TYR A 273 10.80 -2.38 20.03
C TYR A 273 11.31 -3.32 18.92
N ILE A 274 12.48 -3.02 18.34
CA ILE A 274 13.10 -3.86 17.30
C ILE A 274 13.40 -5.25 17.86
N ARG A 275 14.01 -5.32 19.05
CA ARG A 275 14.33 -6.58 19.73
C ARG A 275 13.08 -7.42 19.98
N GLN A 276 12.01 -6.81 20.50
CA GLN A 276 10.74 -7.49 20.73
C GLN A 276 10.12 -7.99 19.42
N TYR A 277 10.11 -7.15 18.38
CA TYR A 277 9.55 -7.53 17.08
C TYR A 277 10.33 -8.68 16.44
N GLN A 278 11.66 -8.65 16.46
CA GLN A 278 12.52 -9.72 15.97
C GLN A 278 12.34 -11.01 16.77
N SER A 279 12.29 -10.92 18.10
CA SER A 279 11.96 -12.06 18.96
C SER A 279 10.60 -12.67 18.60
N ALA A 280 9.63 -11.84 18.21
CA ALA A 280 8.29 -12.26 17.87
C ALA A 280 8.18 -12.85 16.44
N LEU A 281 9.12 -12.53 15.55
CA LEU A 281 9.24 -13.16 14.23
C LEU A 281 9.73 -14.62 14.35
N GLY A 282 10.51 -14.95 15.37
CA GLY A 282 11.09 -16.29 15.55
C GLY A 282 12.05 -16.65 14.43
N GLU A 283 11.87 -17.82 13.81
CA GLU A 283 12.69 -18.31 12.70
C GLU A 283 12.36 -17.67 11.34
N ASN A 284 11.32 -16.82 11.27
CA ASN A 284 10.96 -16.16 10.03
C ASN A 284 12.04 -15.14 9.62
N SER A 285 12.25 -14.97 8.31
CA SER A 285 13.17 -13.97 7.78
C SER A 285 12.77 -12.57 8.23
N ASP A 286 13.75 -11.78 8.66
CA ASP A 286 13.56 -10.35 8.97
C ASP A 286 13.00 -9.63 7.73
N PRO A 287 11.80 -9.00 7.82
CA PRO A 287 11.21 -8.28 6.69
C PRO A 287 12.12 -7.19 6.16
N TYR A 288 12.83 -6.48 7.04
CA TYR A 288 13.72 -5.40 6.65
C TYR A 288 14.89 -5.93 5.80
N ASP A 289 15.54 -6.99 6.25
CA ASP A 289 16.66 -7.60 5.51
C ASP A 289 16.18 -8.21 4.19
N THR A 290 14.97 -8.76 4.16
CA THR A 290 14.34 -9.27 2.94
C THR A 290 14.09 -8.16 1.92
N TYR A 291 13.63 -6.99 2.37
CA TYR A 291 13.46 -5.82 1.51
C TYR A 291 14.80 -5.27 0.99
N LEU A 292 15.84 -5.24 1.83
CA LEU A 292 17.17 -4.81 1.40
C LEU A 292 17.75 -5.75 0.33
N LYS A 293 17.67 -7.06 0.52
CA LYS A 293 18.08 -8.05 -0.49
C LYS A 293 17.32 -7.88 -1.80
N SER A 294 16.02 -7.61 -1.73
CA SER A 294 15.19 -7.36 -2.92
C SER A 294 15.64 -6.09 -3.66
N LEU A 295 16.02 -5.06 -2.91
CA LEU A 295 16.54 -3.81 -3.47
C LEU A 295 17.90 -4.00 -4.15
N GLU A 296 18.80 -4.77 -3.55
CA GLU A 296 20.09 -5.15 -4.16
C GLU A 296 19.89 -5.92 -5.48
N GLN A 297 18.92 -6.83 -5.51
CA GLN A 297 18.57 -7.57 -6.73
C GLN A 297 18.02 -6.66 -7.84
N LEU A 298 17.24 -5.63 -7.49
CA LEU A 298 16.77 -4.65 -8.47
C LEU A 298 17.90 -3.84 -9.09
N GLU A 299 18.92 -3.51 -8.31
CA GLU A 299 20.04 -2.71 -8.79
C GLU A 299 21.00 -3.50 -9.67
N THR A 300 21.06 -4.82 -9.49
CA THR A 300 21.95 -5.72 -10.26
C THR A 300 21.34 -6.23 -11.57
N GLN A 301 20.03 -6.03 -11.79
CA GLN A 301 19.40 -6.40 -13.06
C GLN A 301 19.76 -5.39 -14.17
N PRO A 302 20.29 -5.85 -15.34
CA PRO A 302 20.51 -4.97 -16.47
C PRO A 302 19.18 -4.37 -16.95
N PRO A 303 19.17 -3.12 -17.47
CA PRO A 303 17.96 -2.54 -18.04
C PRO A 303 17.47 -3.47 -19.16
N GLN A 304 16.25 -4.01 -19.02
CA GLN A 304 15.63 -4.75 -20.11
C GLN A 304 15.44 -3.79 -21.28
N GLU A 305 16.17 -4.02 -22.37
CA GLU A 305 16.00 -3.30 -23.62
C GLU A 305 14.54 -3.34 -24.01
N THR A 306 13.92 -2.17 -24.05
CA THR A 306 12.58 -2.01 -24.58
C THR A 306 12.72 -2.27 -26.07
N THR A 307 12.38 -3.48 -26.51
CA THR A 307 12.31 -3.82 -27.94
C THR A 307 11.15 -3.03 -28.53
N GLU A 308 11.37 -1.74 -28.79
CA GLU A 308 10.56 -0.98 -29.71
C GLU A 308 10.73 -1.65 -31.08
N LYS A 309 9.74 -2.49 -31.42
CA LYS A 309 9.49 -2.89 -32.80
C LYS A 309 9.34 -1.60 -33.61
N LYS A 310 10.42 -1.22 -34.30
CA LYS A 310 10.33 -0.43 -35.53
C LYS A 310 9.40 -1.20 -36.47
N LEU A 311 8.17 -0.72 -36.59
CA LEU A 311 7.35 -0.99 -37.76
C LEU A 311 7.96 -0.17 -38.89
N GLU A 312 8.75 -0.84 -39.72
CA GLU A 312 8.92 -0.49 -41.13
C GLU A 312 7.70 -0.97 -41.92
#